data_AF-A0A9E3XJ17-F1
#
_entry.id   AF-A0A9E3XJ17-F1
#
_cell.length_a   1.000
_cell.length_b   1.000
_cell.length_c   1.000
_cell.angle_alpha   90.00
_cell.angle_beta   90.00
_cell.angle_gamma   90.00
#
_symmetry.space_group_name_H-M   'P 1'
#
loop_
_entity.id
_entity.type
_entity.pdbx_description
1 polymer ?
#
loop_
_entity_poly.entity_id
_entity_poly.type
_entity_poly.pdbx_seq_one_letter_code
_entity_poly.pdbx_strand_id
1 'polypeptide(L)'
;MRPPKETPLPLPLPLPLARRCRRGSTRSTLTLDLETVTPVLGGSAVAGSPDRIEGVRPSSIRGSLRFWWRALQASTDRISEGGPGVLFEEESNLWGGLGASPIRSRV
;
A
#
# COMPACT_ATOMS: atom_id res chain seq x y z
N MET A 1 -26.76 11.46 -35.47
CA MET A 1 -27.12 12.87 -35.25
C MET A 1 -25.90 13.60 -34.70
N ARG A 2 -25.81 14.90 -34.98
CA ARG A 2 -24.58 15.68 -35.16
C ARG A 2 -23.66 15.78 -33.94
N PRO A 3 -22.41 16.12 -34.23
CA PRO A 3 -21.29 15.81 -33.39
C PRO A 3 -21.01 17.09 -32.56
N PRO A 4 -19.78 17.47 -32.32
CA PRO A 4 -18.71 16.94 -31.49
C PRO A 4 -18.24 18.12 -30.61
N LYS A 5 -16.90 18.30 -30.57
CA LYS A 5 -16.16 19.58 -30.56
C LYS A 5 -15.95 20.19 -29.17
N GLU A 6 -14.85 20.90 -28.88
CA GLU A 6 -13.70 21.42 -29.64
C GLU A 6 -12.58 21.85 -28.64
N THR A 7 -11.33 22.20 -29.09
CA THR A 7 -10.45 23.39 -28.72
C THR A 7 -8.90 23.14 -28.49
N PRO A 8 -7.96 24.06 -28.94
CA PRO A 8 -6.48 24.06 -28.72
C PRO A 8 -5.85 25.37 -28.08
N LEU A 9 -4.53 25.66 -27.89
CA LEU A 9 -3.39 25.05 -27.12
C LEU A 9 -2.30 26.10 -26.63
N PRO A 10 -1.45 25.83 -25.59
CA PRO A 10 -0.50 26.80 -24.94
C PRO A 10 1.04 26.47 -25.01
N LEU A 11 1.88 27.39 -24.47
CA LEU A 11 3.36 27.61 -24.59
C LEU A 11 4.35 26.42 -24.33
N PRO A 12 5.64 26.46 -24.80
CA PRO A 12 6.56 25.32 -24.76
C PRO A 12 7.52 25.27 -23.54
N LEU A 13 7.68 24.07 -22.99
CA LEU A 13 8.44 23.75 -21.75
C LEU A 13 9.88 23.25 -22.04
N PRO A 14 10.83 23.34 -21.07
CA PRO A 14 12.21 22.88 -21.24
C PRO A 14 12.31 21.37 -21.49
N LEU A 15 13.33 20.94 -22.24
CA LEU A 15 13.50 19.54 -22.61
C LEU A 15 13.90 18.67 -21.40
N PRO A 16 13.16 17.59 -21.11
CA PRO A 16 13.39 16.77 -19.93
C PRO A 16 14.65 15.89 -20.06
N LEU A 17 15.47 15.84 -19.00
CA LEU A 17 16.61 14.93 -18.90
C LEU A 17 16.14 13.46 -18.92
N ALA A 18 16.84 12.62 -19.69
CA ALA A 18 16.54 11.18 -19.77
C ALA A 18 16.88 10.49 -18.44
N ARG A 19 15.85 9.98 -17.75
CA ARG A 19 16.01 9.18 -16.53
C ARG A 19 16.62 7.82 -16.89
N ARG A 20 17.76 7.45 -16.29
CA ARG A 20 18.31 6.09 -16.37
C ARG A 20 17.39 5.13 -15.61
N CYS A 21 16.62 4.31 -16.33
CA CYS A 21 15.86 3.22 -15.72
C CYS A 21 16.80 2.03 -15.44
N ARG A 22 17.14 1.78 -14.17
CA ARG A 22 17.61 0.45 -13.76
C ARG A 22 16.44 -0.52 -13.99
N ARG A 23 16.67 -1.66 -14.67
CA ARG A 23 15.62 -2.69 -14.81
C ARG A 23 15.16 -3.09 -13.41
N GLY A 24 13.92 -2.74 -13.07
CA GLY A 24 13.33 -3.09 -11.78
C GLY A 24 13.02 -4.58 -11.72
N SER A 25 12.95 -5.13 -10.50
CA SER A 25 12.47 -6.50 -10.26
C SER A 25 11.07 -6.71 -10.83
N THR A 26 10.78 -7.91 -11.35
CA THR A 26 9.44 -8.31 -11.81
C THR A 26 8.44 -8.13 -10.67
N ARG A 27 7.63 -7.07 -10.75
CA ARG A 27 6.62 -6.75 -9.75
C ARG A 27 5.30 -7.38 -10.17
N SER A 28 4.86 -8.40 -9.44
CA SER A 28 3.49 -8.88 -9.53
C SER A 28 2.55 -7.93 -8.77
N THR A 29 1.35 -7.70 -9.31
CA THR A 29 0.31 -6.89 -8.66
C THR A 29 -0.93 -7.77 -8.53
N LEU A 30 -1.53 -7.79 -7.35
CA LEU A 30 -2.78 -8.49 -7.06
C LEU A 30 -3.86 -7.43 -6.77
N THR A 31 -4.99 -7.52 -7.45
CA THR A 31 -6.16 -6.64 -7.25
C THR A 31 -7.29 -7.47 -6.69
N LEU A 32 -7.92 -7.00 -5.62
CA LEU A 32 -9.02 -7.68 -4.92
C LEU A 32 -10.15 -6.69 -4.68
N ASP A 33 -11.37 -7.10 -5.00
CA ASP A 33 -12.58 -6.37 -4.66
C ASP A 33 -13.15 -6.96 -3.37
N LEU A 34 -13.21 -6.14 -2.32
CA LEU A 34 -13.63 -6.56 -0.98
C LEU A 34 -14.81 -5.73 -0.52
N GLU A 35 -15.77 -6.39 0.14
CA GLU A 35 -16.94 -5.75 0.76
C GLU A 35 -16.94 -6.01 2.28
N THR A 36 -17.28 -4.98 3.05
CA THR A 36 -17.34 -5.08 4.51
C THR A 36 -18.73 -5.54 4.94
N VAL A 37 -18.82 -6.70 5.59
CA VAL A 37 -20.10 -7.22 6.14
C VAL A 37 -20.62 -6.32 7.28
N THR A 38 -19.71 -5.76 8.08
CA THR A 38 -20.02 -4.81 9.14
C THR A 38 -19.36 -3.47 8.85
N PRO A 39 -20.00 -2.34 9.20
CA PRO A 39 -19.34 -1.04 9.11
C PRO A 39 -18.02 -1.09 9.87
N VAL A 40 -16.93 -0.65 9.24
CA VAL A 40 -15.62 -0.62 9.89
C VAL A 40 -15.67 0.36 11.05
N LEU A 41 -15.59 -0.18 12.27
CA LEU A 41 -15.58 0.59 13.50
C LEU A 41 -14.15 1.06 13.79
N GLY A 42 -13.79 2.22 13.27
CA GLY A 42 -12.47 2.82 13.47
C GLY A 42 -12.05 3.70 12.30
N GLY A 43 -11.08 4.58 12.53
CA GLY A 43 -10.53 5.47 11.49
C GLY A 43 -11.09 6.90 11.48
N SER A 44 -12.00 7.23 12.39
CA SER A 44 -12.38 8.63 12.65
C SER A 44 -11.34 9.32 13.53
N ALA A 45 -11.22 10.65 13.38
CA ALA A 45 -10.45 11.48 14.29
C ALA A 45 -10.99 11.43 15.74
N VAL A 46 -12.23 11.00 15.93
CA VAL A 46 -12.89 10.89 17.23
C VAL A 46 -13.13 9.42 17.57
N ALA A 47 -12.58 8.97 18.70
CA ALA A 47 -12.79 7.62 19.21
C ALA A 47 -14.29 7.33 19.42
N GLY A 48 -14.75 6.15 18.98
CA GLY A 48 -16.14 5.71 19.13
C GLY A 48 -17.13 6.29 18.10
N SER A 49 -16.69 7.14 17.18
CA SER A 49 -17.52 7.64 16.08
C SER A 49 -17.07 7.03 14.75
N PRO A 50 -17.92 6.37 13.97
CA PRO A 50 -17.55 5.89 12.64
C PRO A 50 -17.37 7.06 11.67
N ASP A 51 -16.27 7.06 10.91
CA ASP A 51 -16.06 8.01 9.82
C ASP A 51 -17.02 7.65 8.67
N ARG A 52 -17.94 8.56 8.34
CA ARG A 52 -18.94 8.34 7.27
C ARG A 52 -18.38 8.63 5.87
N ILE A 53 -17.24 9.29 5.78
CA ILE A 53 -16.67 9.76 4.50
C ILE A 53 -15.56 8.81 4.05
N GLU A 54 -14.68 8.39 4.96
CA GLU A 54 -13.58 7.47 4.68
C GLU A 54 -13.64 6.27 5.63
N GLY A 55 -14.64 5.39 5.41
CA GLY A 55 -14.86 4.21 6.26
C GLY A 55 -13.68 3.23 6.29
N VAL A 56 -12.81 3.23 5.26
CA VAL A 56 -11.60 2.40 5.21
C VAL A 56 -10.43 3.21 4.66
N ARG A 57 -9.39 3.40 5.47
CA ARG A 57 -8.17 4.08 5.06
C ARG A 57 -7.13 3.10 4.50
N PRO A 58 -6.42 3.44 3.41
CA PRO A 58 -5.32 2.64 2.86
C PRO A 58 -4.25 2.24 3.90
N SER A 59 -3.94 3.13 4.83
CA SER A 59 -2.98 2.88 5.91
C SER A 59 -3.45 1.79 6.87
N SER A 60 -4.75 1.75 7.17
CA SER A 60 -5.36 0.74 8.05
C SER A 60 -5.29 -0.64 7.43
N ILE A 61 -5.59 -0.78 6.14
CA ILE A 61 -5.47 -2.07 5.42
C ILE A 61 -4.03 -2.58 5.46
N ARG A 62 -3.05 -1.69 5.20
CA ARG A 62 -1.63 -2.07 5.26
C ARG A 62 -1.22 -2.52 6.67
N GLY A 63 -1.70 -1.83 7.71
CA GLY A 63 -1.48 -2.21 9.10
C GLY A 63 -2.05 -3.59 9.42
N SER A 64 -3.29 -3.87 9.02
CA SER A 64 -3.95 -5.16 9.21
C SER A 64 -3.23 -6.30 8.48
N LEU A 65 -2.81 -6.09 7.23
CA LEU A 65 -2.04 -7.09 6.49
C LEU A 65 -0.68 -7.37 7.15
N ARG A 66 0.01 -6.33 7.63
CA ARG A 66 1.28 -6.48 8.35
C ARG A 66 1.08 -7.24 9.67
N PHE A 67 -0.01 -6.97 10.39
CA PHE A 67 -0.40 -7.73 11.58
C PHE A 67 -0.58 -9.22 11.27
N TRP A 68 -1.39 -9.57 10.27
CA TRP A 68 -1.65 -10.95 9.90
C TRP A 68 -0.39 -11.67 9.38
N TRP A 69 0.44 -10.96 8.61
CA TRP A 69 1.72 -11.50 8.18
C TRP A 69 2.59 -11.89 9.37
N ARG A 70 2.72 -11.03 10.40
CA ARG A 70 3.47 -11.39 11.62
C ARG A 70 2.86 -12.59 12.34
N ALA A 71 1.53 -12.65 12.47
CA ALA A 71 0.86 -13.76 13.16
C ALA A 71 1.12 -15.11 12.48
N LEU A 72 1.09 -15.14 11.15
CA LEU A 72 1.41 -16.32 10.35
C LEU A 72 2.89 -16.68 10.47
N GLN A 73 3.78 -15.70 10.29
CA GLN A 73 5.22 -15.92 10.29
C GLN A 73 5.76 -16.32 11.67
N ALA A 74 5.21 -15.77 12.76
CA ALA A 74 5.59 -16.15 14.12
C ALA A 74 5.34 -17.63 14.43
N SER A 75 4.42 -18.29 13.72
CA SER A 75 4.15 -19.73 13.86
C SER A 75 5.05 -20.63 13.00
N THR A 76 5.91 -20.04 12.15
CA THR A 76 6.80 -20.81 11.27
C THR A 76 8.11 -21.14 11.99
N ASP A 77 8.57 -22.39 11.89
CA ASP A 77 9.80 -22.89 12.54
C ASP A 77 11.03 -22.00 12.31
N ARG A 78 11.13 -21.39 11.12
CA ARG A 78 12.21 -20.45 10.74
C ARG A 78 12.36 -19.26 11.69
N ILE A 79 11.29 -18.81 12.33
CA ILE A 79 11.28 -17.64 13.22
C ILE A 79 11.28 -18.08 14.69
N SER A 80 10.73 -19.25 15.00
CA SER A 80 10.82 -19.88 16.32
C SER A 80 12.27 -20.12 16.76
N GLU A 81 13.16 -20.46 15.83
CA GLU A 81 14.59 -20.68 16.10
C GLU A 81 15.42 -19.38 16.12
N GLY A 82 15.02 -18.37 15.32
CA GLY A 82 15.77 -17.12 15.14
C GLY A 82 15.39 -15.97 16.10
N GLY A 83 14.32 -16.14 16.89
CA GLY A 83 13.85 -15.15 17.84
C GLY A 83 13.21 -13.89 17.21
N PRO A 84 12.81 -12.90 18.02
CA PRO A 84 12.01 -11.76 17.58
C PRO A 84 12.75 -10.78 16.65
N GLY A 85 14.10 -10.81 16.64
CA GLY A 85 14.90 -9.95 15.77
C GLY A 85 14.77 -10.29 14.29
N VAL A 86 14.75 -11.59 13.96
CA VAL A 86 14.60 -12.07 12.57
C VAL A 86 13.24 -11.69 11.99
N LEU A 87 12.18 -11.77 12.81
CA LEU A 87 10.85 -11.36 12.39
C LEU A 87 10.79 -9.87 12.01
N PHE A 88 11.45 -9.00 12.79
CA PHE A 88 11.49 -7.56 12.54
C PHE A 88 12.26 -7.20 11.25
N GLU A 89 13.36 -7.89 10.98
CA GLU A 89 14.16 -7.68 9.77
C GLU A 89 13.38 -8.06 8.52
N GLU A 90 12.77 -9.24 8.49
CA GLU A 90 11.94 -9.72 7.38
C GLU A 90 10.71 -8.81 7.16
N GLU A 91 10.08 -8.37 8.25
CA GLU A 91 8.97 -7.42 8.19
C GLU A 91 9.39 -6.08 7.57
N SER A 92 10.55 -5.57 7.97
CA SER A 92 11.12 -4.32 7.46
C SER A 92 11.55 -4.44 6.00
N ASN A 93 12.03 -5.60 5.57
CA ASN A 93 12.39 -5.87 4.18
C ASN A 93 11.14 -5.91 3.28
N LEU A 94 10.06 -6.55 3.72
CA LEU A 94 8.85 -6.70 2.92
C LEU A 94 8.00 -5.41 2.89
N TRP A 95 7.76 -4.83 4.07
CA TRP A 95 6.85 -3.70 4.24
C TRP A 95 7.56 -2.36 4.23
N GLY A 96 8.89 -2.31 4.32
CA GLY A 96 9.68 -1.10 4.55
C GLY A 96 9.73 -0.71 6.03
N GLY A 97 10.93 -0.37 6.50
CA GLY A 97 11.22 0.31 7.76
C GLY A 97 11.85 1.68 7.51
N LEU A 98 12.30 2.37 8.58
CA LEU A 98 13.09 3.60 8.45
C LEU A 98 14.38 3.30 7.67
N GLY A 99 14.38 3.54 6.35
CA GLY A 99 15.53 3.35 5.46
C GLY A 99 15.41 2.26 4.38
N ALA A 100 14.35 1.44 4.36
CA ALA A 100 14.15 0.42 3.30
C ALA A 100 13.06 0.84 2.29
N SER A 101 13.24 0.54 1.00
CA SER A 101 12.26 0.85 -0.05
C SER A 101 11.10 -0.16 -0.03
N PRO A 102 9.87 0.23 0.35
CA PRO A 102 8.76 -0.70 0.55
C PRO A 102 8.15 -1.22 -0.75
N ILE A 103 7.52 -2.40 -0.69
CA ILE A 103 6.51 -2.82 -1.65
C ILE A 103 5.31 -1.87 -1.55
N ARG A 104 5.02 -1.15 -2.64
CA ARG A 104 3.98 -0.10 -2.66
C ARG A 104 2.58 -0.72 -2.81
N SER A 105 1.82 -0.83 -1.73
CA SER A 105 0.36 -1.06 -1.80
C SER A 105 -0.34 0.23 -2.23
N ARG A 106 -1.14 0.19 -3.30
CA ARG A 106 -2.20 1.18 -3.53
C ARG A 106 -3.49 0.52 -3.10
N VAL A 107 -4.25 1.22 -2.26
CA VAL A 107 -5.62 0.89 -1.86
C VAL A 107 -6.47 2.04 -2.34
#